data_AF-A0A352V7J2-F1
#
_entry.id   AF-A0A352V7J2-F1
#
_cell.length_a   1.000
_cell.length_b   1.000
_cell.length_c   1.000
_cell.angle_alpha   90.00
_cell.angle_beta   90.00
_cell.angle_gamma   90.00
#
_symmetry.space_group_name_H-M   'P 1'
#
loop_
_entity.id
_entity.type
_entity.pdbx_description
1 polymer ?
#
loop_
_entity_poly.entity_id
_entity_poly.type
_entity_poly.pdbx_seq_one_letter_code
_entity_poly.pdbx_strand_id
1 'polypeptide(L)'
;MKIGDKVFVFDDTVRQYHDDQGNKTVGCYYKAKFVLKEITGETKQSYILDGYSKVKKKEIGKIIFATQEDVDKHIWVYNNHYKIGEWVKGVKDYDKLKQIEAIVNNN
;
A
#
# COMPACT_ATOMS: atom_id res chain seq x y z
N MET A 1 -16.03 3.91 -1.03
CA MET A 1 -15.65 4.38 -2.38
C MET A 1 -16.89 4.37 -3.25
N LYS A 2 -17.15 5.48 -3.94
CA LYS A 2 -18.26 5.73 -4.86
C LYS A 2 -17.72 6.40 -6.13
N ILE A 3 -18.55 6.44 -7.18
CA ILE A 3 -18.24 7.19 -8.41
C ILE A 3 -18.01 8.67 -8.05
N GLY A 4 -16.94 9.26 -8.58
CA GLY A 4 -16.48 10.62 -8.28
C GLY A 4 -15.49 10.73 -7.12
N ASP A 5 -15.30 9.67 -6.31
CA ASP A 5 -14.27 9.68 -5.26
C ASP A 5 -12.87 9.67 -5.89
N LYS A 6 -11.95 10.42 -5.27
CA LYS A 6 -10.52 10.33 -5.58
C LYS A 6 -9.86 9.28 -4.70
N VAL A 7 -9.07 8.42 -5.33
CA VAL A 7 -8.36 7.30 -4.68
C VAL A 7 -6.93 7.22 -5.19
N PHE A 8 -6.05 6.65 -4.40
CA PHE A 8 -4.69 6.34 -4.82
C PHE A 8 -4.63 4.93 -5.37
N VAL A 9 -4.10 4.78 -6.59
CA VAL A 9 -3.95 3.49 -7.26
C VAL A 9 -2.47 3.22 -7.46
N PHE A 10 -2.02 2.03 -7.07
CA PHE A 10 -0.69 1.54 -7.37
C PHE A 10 -0.59 1.20 -8.86
N ASP A 11 0.30 1.92 -9.55
CA ASP A 11 0.57 1.77 -10.97
C ASP A 11 2.02 1.33 -11.17
N ASP A 12 2.20 0.07 -11.52
CA ASP A 12 3.53 -0.49 -11.74
C ASP A 12 4.18 0.00 -13.04
N THR A 13 3.49 0.77 -13.89
CA THR A 13 4.09 1.37 -15.09
C THR A 13 4.81 2.69 -14.78
N VAL A 14 4.47 3.35 -13.68
CA VAL A 14 5.13 4.60 -13.27
C VAL A 14 6.60 4.31 -12.94
N ARG A 15 7.48 5.16 -13.49
CA ARG A 15 8.93 5.11 -13.33
C ARG A 15 9.44 6.48 -12.89
N GLN A 16 9.79 6.60 -11.62
CA GLN A 16 10.45 7.77 -11.06
C GLN A 16 11.74 7.32 -10.37
N TYR A 17 12.87 7.93 -10.68
CA TYR A 17 14.19 7.55 -10.14
C TYR A 17 14.80 8.62 -9.22
N HIS A 18 13.96 9.52 -8.72
CA HIS A 18 14.32 10.53 -7.74
C HIS A 18 13.30 10.51 -6.61
N ASP A 19 13.76 10.62 -5.37
CA ASP A 19 12.90 10.73 -4.19
C ASP A 19 12.28 12.13 -4.06
N ASP A 20 11.47 12.34 -3.01
CA ASP A 20 10.83 13.62 -2.71
C ASP A 20 11.83 14.76 -2.43
N GLN A 21 13.10 14.45 -2.14
CA GLN A 21 14.18 15.42 -1.90
C GLN A 21 15.03 15.67 -3.16
N GLY A 22 14.74 14.99 -4.26
CA GLY A 22 15.49 15.07 -5.51
C GLY A 22 16.74 14.17 -5.55
N ASN A 23 16.97 13.31 -4.56
CA ASN A 23 18.09 12.38 -4.58
C ASN A 23 17.81 11.24 -5.55
N LYS A 24 18.84 10.82 -6.29
CA LYS A 24 18.75 9.68 -7.20
C LYS A 24 18.58 8.37 -6.42
N THR A 25 17.61 7.55 -6.84
CA THR A 25 17.35 6.23 -6.24
C THR A 25 17.95 5.10 -7.09
N VAL A 26 18.34 3.99 -6.44
CA VAL A 26 18.89 2.80 -7.13
C VAL A 26 17.83 2.08 -7.97
N GLY A 27 16.58 2.10 -7.50
CA GLY A 27 15.42 1.55 -8.19
C GLY A 27 14.33 2.59 -8.37
N CYS A 28 13.21 2.22 -8.98
CA CYS A 28 12.04 3.09 -9.06
C CYS A 28 11.58 3.47 -7.64
N TYR A 29 11.37 4.76 -7.41
CA TYR A 29 10.84 5.30 -6.17
C TYR A 29 9.44 4.75 -5.92
N TYR A 30 9.27 3.98 -4.85
CA TYR A 30 8.06 3.19 -4.61
C TYR A 30 6.83 4.08 -4.38
N LYS A 31 6.98 5.19 -3.64
CA LYS A 31 5.90 6.14 -3.37
C LYS A 31 5.32 6.75 -4.65
N ALA A 32 6.14 6.99 -5.65
CA ALA A 32 5.70 7.55 -6.94
C ALA A 32 4.71 6.65 -7.68
N LYS A 33 4.68 5.34 -7.38
CA LYS A 33 3.75 4.40 -8.00
C LYS A 33 2.31 4.60 -7.54
N PHE A 34 2.05 5.36 -6.48
CA PHE A 34 0.69 5.64 -6.01
C PHE A 34 0.17 6.92 -6.68
N VAL A 35 -0.66 6.75 -7.70
CA VAL A 35 -1.20 7.85 -8.50
C VAL A 35 -2.60 8.18 -8.01
N LEU A 36 -2.90 9.46 -7.86
CA LEU A 36 -4.25 9.93 -7.54
C LEU A 36 -5.13 9.82 -8.78
N LYS A 37 -6.24 9.10 -8.65
CA LYS A 37 -7.16 8.81 -9.75
C LYS A 37 -8.61 8.96 -9.29
N GLU A 38 -9.50 9.23 -10.23
CA GLU A 38 -10.92 9.39 -9.95
C GLU A 38 -11.69 8.14 -10.35
N ILE A 39 -12.61 7.69 -9.50
CA ILE A 39 -13.49 6.58 -9.83
C ILE A 39 -14.52 7.06 -10.85
N THR A 40 -14.35 6.67 -12.11
CA THR A 40 -15.25 7.06 -13.21
C THR A 40 -16.43 6.11 -13.37
N GLY A 41 -16.40 4.95 -12.72
CA GLY A 41 -17.49 3.99 -12.78
C GLY A 41 -17.27 2.77 -11.90
N GLU A 42 -18.30 1.96 -11.75
CA GLU A 42 -18.26 0.77 -10.92
C GLU A 42 -19.13 -0.32 -11.55
N THR A 43 -18.63 -1.56 -11.58
CA THR A 43 -19.48 -2.71 -11.89
C THR A 43 -20.14 -3.22 -10.62
N LYS A 44 -21.39 -3.70 -10.71
CA LYS A 44 -22.18 -4.16 -9.55
C LYS A 44 -21.40 -5.03 -8.57
N GLN A 45 -20.56 -5.94 -9.05
CA GLN A 45 -19.94 -6.95 -8.19
C GLN A 45 -18.43 -6.80 -8.00
N SER A 46 -17.65 -6.51 -9.05
CA SER A 46 -16.25 -6.97 -9.04
C SER A 46 -15.19 -5.91 -9.31
N TYR A 47 -15.54 -4.80 -9.96
CA TYR A 47 -14.56 -3.82 -10.47
C TYR A 47 -14.93 -2.38 -10.18
N ILE A 48 -13.90 -1.58 -9.92
CA ILE A 48 -13.88 -0.12 -9.98
C ILE A 48 -13.23 0.26 -11.32
N LEU A 49 -13.80 1.26 -11.99
CA LEU A 49 -13.28 1.82 -13.23
C LEU A 49 -12.52 3.10 -12.92
N ASP A 50 -11.33 3.18 -13.51
CA ASP A 50 -10.45 4.33 -13.46
C ASP A 50 -10.07 4.68 -14.90
N GLY A 51 -10.93 5.44 -15.58
CA GLY A 51 -10.78 5.93 -16.96
C GLY A 51 -10.65 4.83 -18.03
N TYR A 52 -9.51 4.15 -18.06
CA TYR A 52 -9.12 3.10 -19.00
C TYR A 52 -8.84 1.75 -18.33
N SER A 53 -8.78 1.71 -16.99
CA SER A 53 -8.37 0.54 -16.20
C SER A 53 -9.53 -0.04 -15.41
N LYS A 54 -9.56 -1.38 -15.30
CA LYS A 54 -10.46 -2.12 -14.40
C LYS A 54 -9.67 -2.64 -13.22
N VAL A 55 -9.98 -2.17 -12.01
CA VAL A 55 -9.36 -2.67 -10.78
C VAL A 55 -10.36 -3.45 -9.96
N LYS A 56 -9.99 -4.64 -9.48
CA LYS A 56 -10.90 -5.50 -8.73
C LYS A 56 -11.15 -4.91 -7.33
N LYS A 57 -12.41 -4.88 -6.88
CA LYS A 57 -12.78 -4.39 -5.54
C LYS A 57 -12.07 -5.13 -4.40
N LYS A 58 -11.78 -6.43 -4.60
CA LYS A 58 -11.04 -7.25 -3.62
C LYS A 58 -9.59 -6.80 -3.39
N GLU A 59 -9.08 -5.90 -4.23
CA GLU A 59 -7.71 -5.39 -4.18
C GLU A 59 -7.64 -4.02 -3.46
N ILE A 60 -8.77 -3.53 -2.93
CA ILE A 60 -8.81 -2.40 -2.01
C ILE A 60 -7.97 -2.74 -0.77
N GLY A 61 -7.13 -1.79 -0.34
CA GLY A 61 -6.17 -1.97 0.74
C GLY A 61 -4.87 -2.70 0.32
N LYS A 62 -4.78 -3.14 -0.94
CA LYS A 62 -3.55 -3.77 -1.50
C LYS A 62 -2.92 -2.91 -2.59
N ILE A 63 -3.74 -2.45 -3.53
CA ILE A 63 -3.32 -1.60 -4.66
C ILE A 63 -4.21 -0.39 -4.85
N ILE A 64 -5.36 -0.29 -4.15
CA ILE A 64 -6.19 0.92 -4.11
C ILE A 64 -6.37 1.38 -2.67
N PHE A 65 -6.15 2.67 -2.43
CA PHE A 65 -6.20 3.29 -1.12
C PHE A 65 -7.11 4.52 -1.17
N ALA A 66 -7.98 4.67 -0.16
CA ALA A 66 -8.93 5.78 -0.10
C ALA A 66 -8.26 7.09 0.30
N THR A 67 -7.19 7.02 1.10
CA THR A 67 -6.55 8.17 1.72
C THR A 67 -5.04 8.14 1.51
N GLN A 68 -4.41 9.30 1.57
CA GLN A 68 -2.94 9.40 1.59
C GLN A 68 -2.37 8.73 2.83
N GLU A 69 -3.07 8.78 3.97
CA GLU A 69 -2.66 8.14 5.21
C GLU A 69 -2.51 6.62 5.05
N ASP A 70 -3.43 5.97 4.34
CA ASP A 70 -3.35 4.53 4.08
C ASP A 70 -2.19 4.19 3.14
N VAL A 71 -1.93 5.06 2.15
CA VAL A 71 -0.74 4.94 1.27
C VAL A 71 0.55 5.03 2.09
N ASP A 72 0.64 6.01 2.99
CA ASP A 72 1.83 6.22 3.81
C ASP A 72 2.07 5.05 4.77
N LYS A 73 1.01 4.51 5.38
CA LYS A 73 1.07 3.28 6.19
C LYS A 73 1.59 2.10 5.37
N HIS A 74 1.05 1.90 4.16
CA HIS A 74 1.45 0.83 3.27
C HIS A 74 2.93 0.95 2.83
N ILE A 75 3.36 2.16 2.45
CA ILE A 75 4.76 2.45 2.10
C ILE A 75 5.68 2.19 3.29
N TRP A 76 5.29 2.58 4.49
CA TRP A 76 6.10 2.32 5.69
C TRP A 76 6.29 0.82 5.92
N VAL A 77 5.20 0.03 5.83
CA VAL A 77 5.29 -1.44 5.94
C VAL A 77 6.20 -1.99 4.84
N TYR A 78 6.01 -1.59 3.58
CA TYR A 78 6.85 -2.04 2.47
C TYR A 78 8.34 -1.71 2.69
N ASN A 79 8.68 -0.52 3.17
CA ASN A 79 10.07 -0.14 3.39
C ASN A 79 10.71 -0.86 4.58
N ASN A 80 9.92 -1.33 5.54
CA ASN A 80 10.41 -1.92 6.79
C ASN A 80 10.19 -3.43 6.91
N HIS A 81 9.46 -4.09 6.00
CA HIS A 81 9.03 -5.48 6.17
C HIS A 81 10.17 -6.47 6.43
N TYR A 82 11.32 -6.32 5.76
CA TYR A 82 12.49 -7.15 6.01
C TYR A 82 13.03 -6.96 7.43
N LYS A 83 13.21 -5.70 7.85
CA LYS A 83 13.69 -5.37 9.21
C LYS A 83 12.71 -5.85 10.27
N ILE A 84 11.41 -5.64 10.07
CA ILE A 84 10.36 -6.14 10.97
C ILE A 84 10.47 -7.65 11.10
N GLY A 85 10.57 -8.37 9.99
CA GLY A 85 10.74 -9.83 9.99
C GLY A 85 11.98 -10.28 10.75
N GLU A 86 13.12 -9.61 10.55
CA GLU A 86 14.36 -9.90 11.29
C GLU A 86 14.24 -9.58 12.79
N TRP A 87 13.67 -8.43 13.14
CA TRP A 87 13.47 -8.02 14.53
C TRP A 87 12.58 -8.99 15.28
N VAL A 88 11.45 -9.38 14.67
CA VAL A 88 10.52 -10.36 15.26
C VAL A 88 11.22 -11.70 15.45
N LYS A 89 11.95 -12.21 14.45
CA LYS A 89 12.73 -13.45 14.56
C LYS A 89 13.83 -13.36 15.62
N GLY A 90 14.39 -12.17 15.84
CA GLY A 90 15.45 -11.93 16.81
C GLY A 90 14.97 -11.80 18.27
N VAL A 91 13.66 -11.66 18.52
CA VAL A 91 13.13 -11.59 19.89
C VAL A 91 13.28 -12.95 20.56
N LYS A 92 14.04 -13.00 21.66
CA LYS A 92 14.22 -14.20 22.50
C LYS A 92 13.44 -14.15 23.82
N ASP A 93 12.90 -12.99 24.13
CA ASP A 93 12.14 -12.76 25.36
C ASP A 93 10.73 -13.34 25.23
N TYR A 94 10.39 -14.26 26.14
CA TYR A 94 9.12 -14.99 26.10
C TYR A 94 7.90 -14.06 26.21
N ASP A 95 7.92 -13.10 27.13
CA ASP A 95 6.78 -12.21 27.37
C ASP A 95 6.53 -11.30 26.16
N LYS A 96 7.60 -10.80 25.52
CA LYS A 96 7.49 -10.04 24.27
C LYS A 96 6.96 -10.90 23.13
N LEU A 97 7.39 -12.16 23.00
CA LEU A 97 6.86 -13.07 21.98
C LEU A 97 5.37 -13.32 22.19
N LYS A 98 4.92 -13.49 23.44
CA LYS A 98 3.50 -13.66 23.78
C LYS A 98 2.67 -12.41 23.47
N GLN A 99 3.23 -11.23 23.70
CA GLN A 99 2.58 -9.97 23.30
C GLN A 99 2.43 -9.86 21.77
N ILE A 100 3.49 -10.19 21.01
CA ILE A 100 3.45 -10.19 19.54
C ILE A 100 2.42 -11.20 19.04
N GLU A 101 2.41 -12.42 19.58
CA GLU A 101 1.40 -13.44 19.25
C GLU A 101 -0.02 -12.94 19.48
N ALA A 102 -0.28 -12.34 20.65
CA ALA A 102 -1.60 -11.81 20.99
C ALA A 102 -2.05 -10.68 20.04
N ILE A 103 -1.14 -9.87 19.52
CA ILE A 103 -1.45 -8.82 18.54
C ILE A 103 -1.77 -9.44 17.17
N VAL A 104 -1.00 -10.45 16.74
CA VAL A 104 -1.16 -11.07 15.41
C VAL A 104 -2.43 -11.93 15.33
N ASN A 105 -2.76 -12.66 16.39
CA ASN A 105 -3.86 -13.64 16.42
C ASN A 105 -5.21 -13.07 16.88
N ASN A 106 -5.31 -11.77 17.22
CA ASN A 106 -6.58 -11.12 17.59
C ASN A 106 -7.31 -10.47 16.39
N ASN A 107 -6.97 -10.84 15.15
CA ASN A 107 -7.70 -10.48 13.93
C ASN A 107 -8.45 -11.67 13.36
#